data_AF-A0A1G3ZSF0-F1
#
_entry.id   AF-A0A1G3ZSF0-F1
#
_cell.length_a   1.000
_cell.length_b   1.000
_cell.length_c   1.000
_cell.angle_alpha   90.00
_cell.angle_beta   90.00
_cell.angle_gamma   90.00
#
_symmetry.space_group_name_H-M   'P 1'
#
loop_
_entity.id
_entity.type
_entity.pdbx_description
1 polymer ?
#
loop_
_entity_poly.entity_id
_entity_poly.type
_entity_poly.pdbx_seq_one_letter_code
_entity_poly.pdbx_strand_id
1 'polypeptide(L)'
;MALILTMCSIAVDAPARLPRPYENHGVVQFVDVANRKLYLAETPKPKSPLGQIVKPIAFVWTDQTVFFLNSIATNCAAARVGVTVGVFYYFPSRGTPCMTRVVVAETRAPRQTGK
;
A
#
# COMPACT_ATOMS: atom_id res chain seq x y z
N MET A 1 -52.40 -35.34 -2.28
CA MET A 1 -51.74 -34.27 -1.52
C MET A 1 -50.25 -34.44 -1.67
N ALA A 2 -49.57 -33.55 -2.38
CA ALA A 2 -48.11 -33.58 -2.56
C ALA A 2 -47.52 -32.27 -2.06
N LEU A 3 -46.56 -32.41 -1.15
CA LEU A 3 -45.91 -31.38 -0.35
C LEU A 3 -44.94 -30.57 -1.23
N ILE A 4 -45.18 -29.27 -1.39
CA ILE A 4 -44.22 -28.36 -2.03
C ILE A 4 -43.11 -28.06 -1.03
N LEU A 5 -41.90 -28.58 -1.28
CA LEU A 5 -40.69 -28.24 -0.55
C LEU A 5 -40.21 -26.86 -1.02
N THR A 6 -40.60 -25.82 -0.29
CA THR A 6 -40.02 -24.49 -0.42
C THR A 6 -38.60 -24.52 0.13
N MET A 7 -37.60 -24.69 -0.74
CA MET A 7 -36.21 -24.47 -0.37
C MET A 7 -36.02 -22.97 -0.08
N CYS A 8 -36.02 -22.61 1.20
CA CYS A 8 -35.56 -21.29 1.64
C CYS A 8 -34.05 -21.22 1.42
N SER A 9 -33.62 -20.60 0.33
CA SER A 9 -32.24 -20.15 0.17
C SER A 9 -31.97 -19.08 1.22
N ILE A 10 -31.36 -19.48 2.33
CA ILE A 10 -30.79 -18.52 3.29
C ILE A 10 -29.57 -17.94 2.58
N ALA A 11 -29.77 -16.79 1.92
CA ALA A 11 -28.66 -15.94 1.53
C ALA A 11 -27.93 -15.57 2.81
N VAL A 12 -26.85 -16.30 3.10
CA VAL A 12 -25.94 -15.95 4.19
C VAL A 12 -25.34 -14.61 3.77
N ASP A 13 -25.81 -13.56 4.42
CA ASP A 13 -25.32 -12.20 4.31
C ASP A 13 -23.84 -12.22 4.75
N ALA A 14 -22.96 -12.59 3.81
CA ALA A 14 -21.54 -12.45 4.00
C ALA A 14 -21.30 -10.95 4.03
N PRO A 15 -20.87 -10.35 5.16
CA PRO A 15 -20.55 -8.93 5.17
C PRO A 15 -19.51 -8.75 4.07
N ALA A 16 -19.87 -7.99 3.02
CA ALA A 16 -19.00 -7.71 1.90
C ALA A 16 -17.70 -7.19 2.49
N ARG A 17 -16.68 -8.07 2.55
CA ARG A 17 -15.39 -7.72 3.15
C ARG A 17 -14.87 -6.62 2.26
N LEU A 18 -14.86 -5.39 2.78
CA LEU A 18 -14.29 -4.24 2.09
C LEU A 18 -12.95 -4.67 1.49
N PRO A 19 -12.67 -4.36 0.22
CA PRO A 19 -11.44 -4.80 -0.43
C PRO A 19 -10.26 -4.39 0.44
N ARG A 20 -9.47 -5.39 0.87
CA ARG A 20 -8.28 -5.12 1.68
C ARG A 20 -7.34 -4.23 0.85
N PRO A 21 -6.75 -3.18 1.44
CA PRO A 21 -5.80 -2.34 0.72
C PRO A 21 -4.64 -3.19 0.20
N TYR A 22 -4.19 -2.90 -1.01
CA TYR A 22 -2.98 -3.46 -1.60
C TYR A 22 -1.75 -3.01 -0.83
N GLU A 23 -0.69 -3.79 -0.88
CA GLU A 23 0.57 -3.51 -0.20
C GLU A 23 1.72 -3.50 -1.21
N ASN A 24 2.57 -2.47 -1.15
CA ASN A 24 3.80 -2.40 -1.93
C ASN A 24 4.96 -1.95 -1.03
N HIS A 25 6.11 -2.59 -1.17
CA HIS A 25 7.34 -2.24 -0.44
C HIS A 25 8.36 -1.71 -1.42
N GLY A 26 9.06 -0.65 -1.05
CA GLY A 26 10.11 -0.08 -1.88
C GLY A 26 10.92 0.98 -1.16
N VAL A 27 12.00 1.42 -1.82
CA VAL A 27 12.82 2.52 -1.36
C VAL A 27 12.23 3.82 -1.87
N VAL A 28 12.07 4.83 -1.02
CA VAL A 28 11.60 6.15 -1.45
C VAL A 28 12.64 6.79 -2.37
N GLN A 29 12.25 7.07 -3.60
CA GLN A 29 13.07 7.78 -4.58
C GLN A 29 12.86 9.29 -4.48
N PHE A 30 11.61 9.72 -4.31
CA PHE A 30 11.24 11.12 -4.28
C PHE A 30 9.94 11.36 -3.50
N VAL A 31 9.84 12.52 -2.86
CA VAL A 31 8.67 12.95 -2.08
C VAL A 31 8.28 14.35 -2.54
N ASP A 32 7.10 14.47 -3.13
CA ASP A 32 6.52 15.76 -3.52
C ASP A 32 5.48 16.16 -2.49
N VAL A 33 5.89 16.98 -1.52
CA VAL A 33 5.00 17.41 -0.43
C VAL A 33 3.89 18.33 -0.94
N ALA A 34 4.19 19.19 -1.92
CA ALA A 34 3.23 20.15 -2.47
C ALA A 34 2.08 19.44 -3.19
N ASN A 35 2.39 18.39 -3.97
CA ASN A 35 1.38 17.61 -4.70
C ASN A 35 0.92 16.36 -3.95
N ARG A 36 1.40 16.15 -2.72
CA ARG A 36 1.10 14.99 -1.88
C ARG A 36 1.41 13.66 -2.55
N LYS A 37 2.57 13.55 -3.23
CA LYS A 37 2.97 12.34 -3.97
C LYS A 37 4.23 11.70 -3.39
N LEU A 38 4.19 10.37 -3.28
CA LEU A 38 5.33 9.55 -2.88
C LEU A 38 5.72 8.64 -4.04
N TYR A 39 7.01 8.66 -4.38
CA TYR A 39 7.57 7.86 -5.47
C TYR A 39 8.55 6.84 -4.88
N LEU A 40 8.32 5.56 -5.22
CA LEU A 40 9.22 4.46 -4.91
C LEU A 40 10.18 4.26 -6.10
N ALA A 41 11.39 3.82 -5.80
CA ALA A 41 12.34 3.38 -6.81
C ALA A 41 11.75 2.22 -7.61
N GLU A 42 11.96 2.23 -8.94
CA GLU A 42 11.56 1.12 -9.78
C GLU A 42 12.27 -0.15 -9.34
N THR A 43 11.51 -1.15 -8.88
CA THR A 43 12.06 -2.51 -8.79
C THR A 43 12.43 -2.97 -10.20
N PRO A 44 13.65 -3.51 -10.42
CA PRO A 44 14.04 -4.06 -11.71
C PRO A 44 12.96 -5.04 -12.17
N LYS A 45 12.30 -4.76 -13.29
CA LYS A 45 11.18 -5.58 -13.78
C LYS A 45 11.68 -7.01 -14.00
N PRO A 46 11.15 -8.03 -13.32
CA PRO A 46 11.34 -9.39 -13.80
C PRO A 46 10.68 -9.47 -15.19
N LYS A 47 11.46 -9.90 -16.19
CA LYS A 47 10.96 -10.27 -17.53
C LYS A 47 10.15 -11.57 -17.40
N SER A 48 9.02 -11.55 -16.69
CA SER A 48 8.10 -12.69 -16.69
C SER A 48 7.17 -12.60 -17.90
N PRO A 49 7.14 -13.61 -18.78
CA PRO A 49 6.17 -13.68 -19.89
C PRO A 49 4.75 -13.99 -19.44
N LEU A 50 4.53 -14.32 -18.16
CA LEU A 50 3.23 -14.56 -17.56
C LEU A 50 2.82 -13.34 -16.71
N GLY A 51 1.86 -12.57 -17.21
CA GLY A 51 1.04 -11.59 -16.48
C GLY A 51 1.79 -10.70 -15.48
N GLN A 52 2.35 -9.59 -15.96
CA GLN A 52 3.05 -8.61 -15.13
C GLN A 52 2.08 -7.98 -14.10
N ILE A 53 2.23 -8.31 -12.82
CA ILE A 53 1.68 -7.47 -11.74
C ILE A 53 2.50 -6.17 -11.76
N VAL A 54 1.96 -5.13 -12.41
CA VAL A 54 2.57 -3.80 -12.44
C VAL A 54 2.36 -3.17 -11.07
N LYS A 55 3.35 -3.34 -10.19
CA LYS A 55 3.38 -2.62 -8.92
C LYS A 55 3.55 -1.13 -9.22
N PRO A 56 2.64 -0.25 -8.79
CA PRO A 56 2.78 1.17 -9.01
C PRO A 56 3.98 1.71 -8.25
N ILE A 57 4.63 2.69 -8.85
CA ILE A 57 5.79 3.39 -8.29
C ILE A 57 5.45 4.79 -7.79
N ALA A 58 4.28 5.32 -8.15
CA ALA A 58 3.82 6.65 -7.77
C ALA A 58 2.49 6.54 -7.04
N PHE A 59 2.40 7.19 -5.89
CA PHE A 59 1.27 7.14 -4.99
C PHE A 59 0.86 8.53 -4.55
N VAL A 60 -0.44 8.75 -4.34
CA VAL A 60 -0.98 10.00 -3.78
C VAL A 60 -1.37 9.75 -2.33
N TRP A 61 -0.94 10.60 -1.41
CA TRP A 61 -1.50 10.62 -0.05
C TRP A 61 -2.60 11.68 0.06
N THR A 62 -3.56 11.39 0.93
CA THR A 62 -4.66 12.30 1.27
C THR A 62 -4.55 12.68 2.74
N ASP A 63 -5.46 13.52 3.23
CA ASP A 63 -5.53 13.86 4.64
C ASP A 63 -5.89 12.66 5.53
N GLN A 64 -6.32 11.54 4.94
CA GLN A 64 -6.61 10.28 5.63
C GLN A 64 -5.41 9.33 5.68
N THR A 65 -4.32 9.63 4.96
CA THR A 65 -3.14 8.78 4.95
C THR A 65 -2.36 8.93 6.24
N VAL A 66 -2.13 7.82 6.94
CA VAL A 66 -1.36 7.81 8.19
C VAL A 66 0.06 7.30 7.96
N PHE A 67 1.06 8.03 8.44
CA PHE A 67 2.46 7.59 8.42
C PHE A 67 2.82 6.97 9.77
N PHE A 68 3.57 5.87 9.74
CA PHE A 68 4.07 5.19 10.93
C PHE A 68 5.58 5.04 10.85
N LEU A 69 6.29 5.44 11.90
CA LEU A 69 7.69 5.13 12.11
C LEU A 69 7.79 4.29 13.37
N ASN A 70 8.31 3.06 13.27
CA ASN A 70 8.40 2.13 14.41
C ASN A 70 7.07 1.98 15.18
N SER A 71 5.96 1.83 14.46
CA SER A 71 4.60 1.73 15.01
C SER A 71 4.06 2.99 15.71
N ILE A 72 4.77 4.11 15.67
CA ILE A 72 4.31 5.40 16.18
C ILE A 72 3.78 6.23 15.02
N ALA A 73 2.54 6.74 15.16
CA ALA A 73 1.96 7.64 14.17
C ALA A 73 2.80 8.92 14.05
N THR A 74 3.13 9.30 12.82
CA THR A 74 4.04 10.39 12.50
C THR A 74 3.56 11.13 11.25
N ASN A 75 4.38 12.06 10.75
CA ASN A 75 4.10 12.83 9.55
C ASN A 75 4.86 12.29 8.31
N CYS A 76 4.56 12.88 7.15
CA CYS A 76 5.16 12.48 5.88
C CYS A 76 6.68 12.66 5.80
N ALA A 77 7.29 13.49 6.66
CA ALA A 77 8.74 13.70 6.67
C ALA A 77 9.52 12.44 7.07
N ALA A 78 8.88 11.47 7.73
CA ALA A 78 9.49 10.18 8.04
C ALA A 78 9.82 9.37 6.78
N ALA A 79 9.05 9.54 5.69
CA ALA A 79 9.25 8.84 4.44
C ALA A 79 10.28 9.55 3.54
N ARG A 80 11.47 9.85 4.06
CA ARG A 80 12.54 10.54 3.33
C ARG A 80 13.18 9.68 2.23
N VAL A 81 13.82 10.33 1.26
CA VAL A 81 14.56 9.66 0.18
C VAL A 81 15.59 8.66 0.73
N GLY A 82 15.67 7.49 0.11
CA GLY A 82 16.59 6.40 0.49
C GLY A 82 16.07 5.51 1.63
N VAL A 83 14.92 5.81 2.22
CA VAL A 83 14.32 4.96 3.26
C VAL A 83 13.38 3.93 2.66
N THR A 84 13.40 2.72 3.21
CA THR A 84 12.48 1.65 2.84
C THR A 84 11.13 1.85 3.52
N VAL A 85 10.06 1.78 2.74
CA VAL A 85 8.69 1.95 3.21
C VAL A 85 7.79 0.84 2.70
N GLY A 86 6.81 0.45 3.52
CA GLY A 86 5.64 -0.34 3.16
C GLY A 86 4.43 0.58 2.95
N VAL A 87 3.94 0.65 1.73
CA VAL A 87 2.81 1.49 1.31
C VAL A 87 1.57 0.63 1.17
N PHE A 88 0.49 1.04 1.84
CA PHE A 88 -0.82 0.42 1.71
C PHE A 88 -1.74 1.37 0.93
N TYR A 89 -2.42 0.87 -0.09
CA TYR A 89 -3.12 1.71 -1.05
C TYR A 89 -4.33 1.02 -1.69
N TYR A 90 -5.18 1.80 -2.33
CA TYR A 90 -6.27 1.33 -3.19
C TYR A 90 -6.26 2.09 -4.51
N PHE A 91 -6.92 1.53 -5.52
CA PHE A 91 -7.18 2.23 -6.78
C PHE A 91 -8.59 2.81 -6.74
N PRO A 92 -8.76 4.14 -6.58
CA PRO A 92 -10.05 4.74 -6.91
C PRO A 92 -10.30 4.51 -8.40
N SER A 93 -11.48 4.02 -8.78
CA SER A 93 -11.99 3.80 -10.15
C SER A 93 -11.02 4.16 -11.32
N ARG A 94 -10.02 3.31 -11.60
CA ARG A 94 -8.99 3.47 -12.67
C ARG A 94 -8.06 4.71 -12.56
N GLY A 95 -7.78 5.20 -11.36
CA GLY A 95 -6.90 6.35 -11.09
C GLY A 95 -5.53 5.99 -10.52
N THR A 96 -4.75 7.02 -10.18
CA THR A 96 -3.50 6.89 -9.43
C THR A 96 -3.78 6.24 -8.06
N PRO A 97 -2.95 5.30 -7.59
CA PRO A 97 -3.19 4.64 -6.31
C PRO A 97 -3.12 5.65 -5.15
N CYS A 98 -4.15 5.61 -4.31
CA CYS A 98 -4.27 6.45 -3.13
C CYS A 98 -3.84 5.67 -1.89
N MET A 99 -2.95 6.26 -1.10
CA MET A 99 -2.41 5.63 0.11
C MET A 99 -3.39 5.73 1.27
N THR A 100 -3.48 4.65 2.04
CA THR A 100 -4.19 4.61 3.31
C THR A 100 -3.22 4.69 4.48
N ARG A 101 -2.08 4.01 4.39
CA ARG A 101 -1.02 4.09 5.39
C ARG A 101 0.36 3.86 4.79
N VAL A 102 1.38 4.45 5.41
CA VAL A 102 2.79 4.26 5.06
C VAL A 102 3.52 3.81 6.32
N VAL A 103 4.21 2.68 6.26
CA VAL A 103 5.03 2.14 7.35
C VAL A 103 6.49 2.31 6.97
N VAL A 104 7.22 3.09 7.74
CA VAL A 104 8.63 3.38 7.52
C VAL A 104 9.45 2.35 8.30
N ALA A 105 10.25 1.56 7.59
CA ALA A 105 11.25 0.71 8.22
C ALA A 105 12.50 1.57 8.45
N GLU A 106 12.94 1.72 9.69
CA GLU A 106 14.23 2.38 9.93
C GLU A 106 15.33 1.59 9.23
N THR A 107 15.96 2.21 8.24
CA THR A 107 17.28 1.79 7.80
C THR A 107 18.21 2.05 8.98
N ARG A 108 18.49 1.03 9.80
CA ARG A 108 19.62 1.08 10.73
C ARG A 108 20.83 1.45 9.88
N ALA A 109 21.35 2.65 10.08
CA ALA A 109 22.61 3.03 9.47
C ALA A 109 23.63 1.93 9.81
N PRO A 110 24.44 1.44 8.86
CA PRO A 110 25.51 0.53 9.21
C PRO A 110 26.32 1.24 10.29
N ARG A 111 26.46 0.59 11.46
CA ARG A 111 27.41 1.05 12.48
C ARG A 111 28.73 1.20 11.74
N GLN A 112 29.20 2.44 11.59
CA GLN A 112 30.59 2.66 11.24
C GLN A 112 31.39 2.04 12.40
N THR A 113 31.84 0.81 12.21
CA THR A 113 32.94 0.24 12.99
C THR A 113 34.15 1.09 12.62
N GLY A 114 34.35 2.17 13.37
CA GLY A 114 35.61 2.86 13.39
C GLY A 114 36.67 1.90 13.93
N LYS A 115 37.65 1.62 13.10
CA LYS A 115 39.07 1.45 13.45
C LYS A 115 39.89 1.42 12.16
#